data_AF-A0A651EMN8-F1
#
_entry.id   AF-A0A651EMN8-F1
#
_cell.length_a   1.000
_cell.length_b   1.000
_cell.length_c   1.000
_cell.angle_alpha   90.00
_cell.angle_beta   90.00
_cell.angle_gamma   90.00
#
_symmetry.space_group_name_H-M   'P 1'
#
loop_
_entity.id
_entity.type
_entity.pdbx_description
1 polymer ?
#
loop_
_entity_poly.entity_id
_entity_poly.type
_entity_poly.pdbx_seq_one_letter_code
_entity_poly.pdbx_strand_id
1 'polypeptide(L)' 'MAVIETTRPAPFGAISAFRFVSFVERAVEAFRAYWVAVQTRDQLARLSPRQLADIGLADATYSRLDLDEIARSLAANRR' A
#
# COMPACT_ATOMS: atom_id res chain seq x y z
N MET A 1 -44.51 -21.18 16.28
CA MET A 1 -43.38 -21.07 17.23
C MET A 1 -42.61 -19.81 16.89
N ALA A 2 -42.40 -18.90 17.84
CA ALA A 2 -41.57 -17.72 17.62
C ALA A 2 -40.11 -18.17 17.56
N VAL A 3 -39.43 -17.86 16.45
CA VAL A 3 -37.97 -18.00 16.35
C VAL A 3 -37.38 -16.94 17.28
N ILE A 4 -36.90 -17.37 18.44
CA ILE A 4 -36.10 -16.53 19.33
C ILE A 4 -34.75 -16.40 18.64
N GLU A 5 -34.55 -15.33 17.87
CA GLU A 5 -33.22 -14.94 17.42
C GLU A 5 -32.42 -14.59 18.68
N THR A 6 -31.58 -15.54 19.12
CA THR A 6 -30.62 -15.26 20.19
C THR A 6 -29.63 -14.24 19.64
N THR A 7 -29.89 -12.95 19.92
CA THR A 7 -28.91 -11.91 19.72
C THR A 7 -27.67 -12.34 20.48
N ARG A 8 -26.56 -12.60 19.79
CA ARG A 8 -25.25 -12.80 20.43
C ARG A 8 -24.67 -11.40 20.58
N PRO A 9 -24.91 -10.69 21.71
CA PRO A 9 -24.29 -9.39 21.89
C PRO A 9 -22.78 -9.60 21.80
N ALA A 10 -22.15 -8.94 20.84
CA ALA A 10 -20.70 -8.83 20.87
C ALA A 10 -20.35 -8.24 22.25
N PRO A 11 -19.47 -8.89 23.04
CA PRO A 11 -19.15 -8.42 24.37
C PRO A 11 -18.73 -6.94 24.29
N PHE A 12 -19.20 -6.14 25.25
CA PHE A 12 -18.99 -4.69 25.25
C PHE A 12 -17.50 -4.38 24.98
N GLY A 13 -17.23 -3.58 23.94
CA GLY A 13 -15.87 -3.21 23.54
C GLY A 13 -15.21 -4.10 22.49
N ALA A 14 -15.78 -5.24 22.10
CA ALA A 14 -15.22 -6.09 21.03
C ALA A 14 -15.16 -5.37 19.68
N ILE A 15 -16.20 -4.58 19.35
CA ILE A 15 -16.23 -3.76 18.14
C ILE A 15 -15.15 -2.67 18.20
N SER A 16 -14.94 -2.07 19.37
CA SER A 16 -13.92 -1.04 19.60
C SER A 16 -12.52 -1.61 19.43
N ALA A 17 -12.25 -2.78 20.02
CA ALA A 17 -10.98 -3.49 19.88
C ALA A 17 -10.73 -3.91 18.42
N PHE A 18 -11.75 -4.47 17.75
CA PHE A 18 -11.66 -4.84 16.34
C PHE A 18 -11.32 -3.62 15.47
N ARG A 19 -12.04 -2.52 15.63
CA ARG A 19 -11.78 -1.28 14.87
C ARG A 19 -10.39 -0.72 15.14
N PHE A 20 -9.93 -0.77 16.39
CA PHE A 20 -8.59 -0.32 16.75
C PHE A 20 -7.51 -1.18 16.08
N VAL A 21 -7.61 -2.50 16.18
CA VAL A 21 -6.65 -3.42 15.54
C VAL A 21 -6.66 -3.24 14.02
N SER A 22 -7.85 -3.23 13.40
CA SER A 22 -7.96 -3.01 11.95
C SER A 22 -7.40 -1.65 11.51
N PHE A 23 -7.51 -0.61 12.34
CA PHE A 23 -6.89 0.68 12.07
C PHE A 23 -5.35 0.58 12.09
N VAL A 24 -4.79 -0.07 13.10
CA VAL A 24 -3.33 -0.28 13.21
C VAL A 24 -2.81 -1.13 12.06
N GLU A 25 -3.49 -2.21 11.70
CA GLU A 25 -3.13 -3.06 10.56
C GLU A 25 -3.06 -2.27 9.25
N ARG A 26 -4.09 -1.46 8.97
CA ARG A 26 -4.12 -0.58 7.79
C ARG A 26 -3.00 0.45 7.80
N ALA A 27 -2.70 1.03 8.96
CA ALA A 27 -1.61 1.99 9.10
C ALA A 27 -0.23 1.34 8.84
N VAL A 28 0.00 0.14 9.37
CA VAL A 28 1.23 -0.62 9.14
C VAL A 28 1.36 -1.01 7.68
N GLU A 29 0.28 -1.45 7.04
CA GLU A 29 0.28 -1.83 5.64
C GLU A 29 0.55 -0.61 4.72
N ALA A 30 -0.06 0.54 5.01
CA ALA A 30 0.20 1.79 4.30
C ALA A 30 1.66 2.24 4.47
N PHE A 31 2.21 2.13 5.69
CA PHE A 31 3.60 2.49 5.95
C PHE A 31 4.59 1.59 5.21
N ARG A 32 4.34 0.27 5.17
CA ARG A 32 5.16 -0.67 4.41
C ARG A 32 5.13 -0.36 2.91
N ALA A 33 3.94 -0.10 2.36
CA ALA A 33 3.79 0.28 0.95
C ALA A 33 4.53 1.58 0.63
N TYR A 34 4.44 2.58 1.51
CA TYR A 34 5.18 3.84 1.38
C TYR A 34 6.69 3.61 1.39
N TRP A 35 7.21 2.80 2.32
CA TRP A 35 8.62 2.47 2.39
C TRP A 35 9.14 1.78 1.13
N VAL A 36 8.40 0.81 0.61
CA VAL A 36 8.76 0.13 -0.65
C VAL A 36 8.77 1.12 -1.81
N ALA A 37 7.78 2.02 -1.91
CA ALA A 37 7.75 3.04 -2.94
C ALA A 37 8.97 3.99 -2.87
N VAL A 38 9.34 4.45 -1.67
CA VAL A 38 10.52 5.29 -1.46
C VAL A 38 11.80 4.54 -1.86
N GLN A 39 11.94 3.28 -1.44
CA GLN A 39 13.11 2.48 -1.79
C GLN A 39 13.21 2.23 -3.29
N THR A 40 12.09 1.88 -3.94
CA THR A 40 12.03 1.70 -5.40
C THR A 40 12.38 2.98 -6.13
N ARG A 41 11.90 4.14 -5.69
CA ARG A 41 12.26 5.45 -6.24
C ARG A 41 13.77 5.69 -6.15
N ASP A 42 14.39 5.45 -4.99
CA ASP A 42 15.83 5.66 -4.81
C ASP A 42 16.65 4.72 -5.70
N GLN A 43 16.23 3.45 -5.85
CA GLN A 43 16.88 2.51 -6.77
C GLN A 43 16.73 2.95 -8.23
N LEU A 44 15.55 3.41 -8.65
CA LEU A 44 15.31 3.92 -10.00
C LEU A 44 16.12 5.19 -10.28
N ALA A 45 16.25 6.08 -9.31
CA ALA A 45 17.03 7.32 -9.43
C ALA A 45 18.55 7.06 -9.59
N ARG A 46 19.04 5.90 -9.19
CA ARG A 46 20.44 5.48 -9.37
C ARG A 46 20.73 4.89 -10.74
N LEU A 47 19.69 4.52 -11.52
CA LEU A 47 19.85 3.96 -12.86
C LEU A 47 20.02 5.08 -13.90
N SER A 48 20.88 4.84 -14.89
CA SER A 48 21.04 5.76 -16.02
C SER A 48 19.83 5.69 -16.97
N PRO A 49 19.55 6.75 -17.76
CA PRO A 49 18.44 6.77 -18.71
C PRO A 49 18.42 5.59 -19.69
N ARG A 50 19.59 5.09 -20.09
CA ARG A 50 19.71 3.91 -20.96
C ARG A 50 19.29 2.62 -20.23
N GLN A 51 19.71 2.46 -18.99
CA GLN A 51 19.31 1.31 -18.17
C GLN A 51 17.82 1.32 -17.82
N LEU A 52 17.23 2.52 -17.66
CA LEU A 52 15.78 2.67 -17.51
C LEU A 52 15.04 2.30 -18.82
N ALA A 53 15.59 2.67 -19.97
CA ALA A 53 15.03 2.27 -21.26
C ALA A 53 15.11 0.74 -21.49
N ASP A 54 16.20 0.10 -21.05
CA ASP A 54 16.39 -1.36 -21.18
C ASP A 54 15.36 -2.16 -20.37
N ILE A 55 14.87 -1.62 -19.25
CA ILE A 55 13.80 -2.23 -18.46
C ILE A 55 12.39 -1.77 -18.90
N GLY A 56 12.29 -1.06 -20.03
CA GLY A 56 11.02 -0.60 -20.61
C GLY A 56 10.42 0.66 -19.96
N LEU A 57 11.15 1.36 -19.08
CA LEU A 57 10.73 2.64 -18.47
C LEU A 57 11.05 3.87 -19.36
N ALA A 58 11.30 3.65 -20.65
CA ALA A 58 11.90 4.61 -21.58
C ALA A 58 11.15 5.96 -21.74
N ASP A 59 9.86 6.02 -21.42
CA ASP A 59 9.02 7.22 -21.66
C ASP A 59 8.85 8.12 -20.40
N ALA A 60 9.09 7.60 -19.20
CA ALA A 60 8.86 8.32 -17.94
C ALA A 60 10.06 9.16 -17.47
N THR A 61 11.15 9.13 -18.23
CA THR A 61 12.40 9.77 -17.83
C THR A 61 12.36 11.22 -18.25
N TYR A 62 11.82 12.14 -17.45
CA TYR A 62 12.35 13.51 -17.23
C TYR A 62 11.71 14.24 -16.04
N SER A 63 10.49 13.88 -15.62
CA SER A 63 9.85 14.54 -14.48
C SER A 63 10.03 13.73 -13.20
N ARG A 64 10.61 14.33 -12.16
CA ARG A 64 10.67 13.72 -10.80
C ARG A 64 9.31 13.23 -10.31
N LEU A 65 8.23 13.81 -10.83
CA LEU A 65 6.84 13.46 -10.55
C LEU A 65 6.46 12.08 -11.13
N ASP A 66 6.98 11.69 -12.29
CA ASP A 66 6.63 10.42 -12.95
C ASP A 66 7.26 9.22 -12.22
N LEU A 67 8.49 9.38 -11.71
CA LEU A 67 9.17 8.35 -10.93
C LEU A 67 8.43 8.04 -9.62
N ASP A 68 7.88 9.07 -8.96
CA ASP A 68 7.10 8.90 -7.74
C ASP A 68 5.75 8.22 -8.00
N GLU A 69 5.15 8.45 -9.16
CA GLU A 69 3.89 7.81 -9.56
C GLU A 69 4.11 6.35 -9.95
N ILE A 70 5.16 6.06 -10.73
CA ILE A 70 5.54 4.69 -11.09
C ILE A 70 5.89 3.89 -9.84
N ALA A 71 6.71 4.44 -8.93
CA ALA A 71 7.06 3.74 -7.69
C ALA A 71 5.82 3.44 -6.83
N ARG A 72 4.85 4.36 -6.76
CA ARG A 72 3.56 4.12 -6.10
C ARG A 72 2.75 3.03 -6.80
N SER A 73 2.65 3.05 -8.13
CA SER A 73 1.91 2.04 -8.89
C SER A 73 2.51 0.64 -8.74
N LEU A 74 3.85 0.53 -8.75
CA LEU A 74 4.57 -0.73 -8.56
C LEU A 74 4.43 -1.26 -7.13
N ALA A 75 4.48 -0.38 -6.13
CA ALA A 75 4.25 -0.75 -4.73
C ALA A 75 2.79 -1.21 -4.49
N ALA A 76 1.82 -0.58 -5.16
CA ALA A 76 0.41 -0.95 -5.09
C ALA A 76 0.11 -2.29 -5.77
N ASN A 77 0.76 -2.59 -6.91
CA ASN A 77 0.55 -3.80 -7.70
C ASN A 77 1.28 -5.05 -7.16
N ARG A 78 2.01 -4.93 -6.04
CA ARG A 78 2.77 -6.05 -5.44
C ARG A 78 1.96 -6.89 -4.45
N ARG A 79 0.63 -6.76 -4.45
CA ARG A 79 -0.30 -7.52 -3.58
C ARG A 79 -0.85 -8.74 -4.29
#